data_AF-A0A9E2V1S9-F1
#
_entry.id   AF-A0A9E2V1S9-F1
#
_cell.length_a   1.000
_cell.length_b   1.000
_cell.length_c   1.000
_cell.angle_alpha   90.00
_cell.angle_beta   90.00
_cell.angle_gamma   90.00
#
_symmetry.space_group_name_H-M   'P 1'
#
loop_
_entity.id
_entity.type
_entity.pdbx_description
1 polymer ?
#
loop_
_entity_poly.entity_id
_entity_poly.type
_entity_poly.pdbx_seq_one_letter_code
_entity_poly.pdbx_strand_id
1 'polypeptide(L)'
;MEPTGGLVRTPSGLLLPGVHDGLPVMLKVPGCAEERRGCALLACWNGAGGVPVLESDASGTLMLRATGRRDLTTMAGSGRDDDATAVLVEMARWLHSLGRPDEDDVRLLPLRDWFDALLRETPADPLLAQCAKVARRLLDAPSGVGDVVALHGDLHHGNVL
;
A
#
# COMPACT_ATOMS: atom_id res chain seq x y z
N MET A 1 2.99 -24.05 0.35
CA MET A 1 4.16 -23.52 1.11
C MET A 1 4.36 -24.29 2.41
N GLU A 2 5.58 -24.34 2.92
CA GLU A 2 5.94 -24.85 4.25
C GLU A 2 6.27 -23.67 5.18
N PRO A 3 5.65 -23.53 6.36
CA PRO A 3 5.96 -22.46 7.30
C PRO A 3 7.38 -22.56 7.86
N THR A 4 8.12 -21.46 7.88
CA THR A 4 9.52 -21.44 8.36
C THR A 4 9.74 -20.53 9.57
N GLY A 5 8.68 -19.96 10.13
CA GLY A 5 8.76 -19.06 11.28
C GLY A 5 7.41 -18.85 11.95
N GLY A 6 7.40 -18.04 13.02
CA GLY A 6 6.19 -17.73 13.77
C GLY A 6 5.20 -16.90 12.95
N LEU A 7 3.92 -17.11 13.21
CA LEU A 7 2.83 -16.25 12.73
C LEU A 7 3.03 -14.83 13.29
N VAL A 8 3.04 -13.84 12.41
CA VAL A 8 3.06 -12.43 12.79
C VAL A 8 1.65 -11.88 12.68
N ARG A 9 1.13 -11.34 13.79
CA ARG A 9 -0.16 -10.64 13.81
C ARG A 9 0.08 -9.15 13.55
N THR A 10 -0.65 -8.58 12.61
CA THR A 10 -0.74 -7.13 12.41
C THR A 10 -2.09 -6.65 12.96
N PRO A 11 -2.30 -5.34 13.14
CA PRO A 11 -3.61 -4.81 13.53
C PRO A 11 -4.75 -5.19 12.58
N SER A 12 -4.42 -5.42 11.31
CA SER A 12 -5.38 -5.60 10.21
C SER A 12 -5.34 -7.00 9.57
N GLY A 13 -4.48 -7.92 10.03
CA GLY A 13 -4.34 -9.25 9.42
C GLY A 13 -3.22 -10.11 10.01
N LEU A 14 -2.77 -11.09 9.22
CA LEU A 14 -1.70 -12.02 9.58
C LEU A 14 -0.65 -12.10 8.46
N LEU A 15 0.59 -12.33 8.86
CA LEU A 15 1.70 -12.66 7.97
C LEU A 15 2.35 -13.96 8.44
N LEU A 16 2.59 -14.90 7.53
CA LEU A 16 3.25 -16.17 7.83
C LEU A 16 4.41 -16.39 6.86
N PRO A 17 5.67 -16.36 7.33
CA PRO A 17 6.82 -16.66 6.48
C PRO A 17 6.89 -18.15 6.18
N GLY A 18 7.29 -18.48 4.96
CA GLY A 18 7.49 -19.86 4.55
C GLY A 18 8.50 -20.03 3.44
N VAL A 19 8.54 -21.25 2.91
CA VAL A 19 9.22 -21.64 1.69
C VAL A 19 8.24 -22.33 0.75
N HIS A 20 8.32 -22.04 -0.54
CA HIS A 20 7.56 -22.73 -1.58
C HIS A 20 8.49 -22.92 -2.78
N ASP A 21 8.64 -24.16 -3.23
CA ASP A 21 9.54 -24.54 -4.32
C ASP A 21 10.98 -24.02 -4.13
N GLY A 22 11.47 -24.06 -2.89
CA GLY A 22 12.80 -23.59 -2.51
C GLY A 22 12.94 -22.06 -2.41
N LEU A 23 11.91 -21.29 -2.73
CA LEU A 23 11.90 -19.83 -2.64
C LEU A 23 11.32 -19.33 -1.32
N PRO A 24 11.89 -18.27 -0.71
CA PRO A 24 11.30 -17.66 0.47
C PRO A 24 10.00 -16.94 0.11
N VAL A 25 8.93 -17.28 0.82
CA VAL A 25 7.59 -16.72 0.60
C VAL A 25 7.02 -16.10 1.88
N MET A 26 5.98 -15.30 1.69
CA MET A 26 5.14 -14.74 2.74
C MET A 26 3.68 -15.00 2.37
N LEU A 27 2.91 -15.60 3.27
CA LEU A 27 1.46 -15.64 3.17
C LEU A 27 0.88 -14.45 3.94
N LYS A 28 0.09 -13.62 3.26
CA LYS A 28 -0.68 -12.53 3.85
C LYS A 28 -2.16 -12.91 3.94
N VAL A 29 -2.72 -12.89 5.13
CA VAL A 29 -4.15 -13.17 5.38
C VAL A 29 -4.83 -11.88 5.84
N PRO A 30 -5.74 -11.31 5.04
CA PRO A 30 -6.39 -10.05 5.37
C PRO A 30 -7.45 -10.24 6.46
N GLY A 31 -7.38 -9.43 7.52
CA GLY A 31 -8.34 -9.43 8.63
C GLY A 31 -9.53 -8.48 8.44
N CYS A 32 -9.47 -7.57 7.47
CA CYS A 32 -10.55 -6.63 7.17
C CYS A 32 -10.76 -6.44 5.67
N ALA A 33 -11.84 -5.74 5.30
CA ALA A 33 -12.19 -5.49 3.89
C ALA A 33 -11.16 -4.59 3.18
N GLU A 34 -10.53 -3.70 3.91
CA GLU A 34 -9.47 -2.83 3.39
C GLU A 34 -8.23 -3.64 2.98
N GLU A 35 -7.75 -4.51 3.86
CA GLU A 35 -6.64 -5.41 3.55
C GLU A 35 -6.94 -6.36 2.40
N ARG A 36 -8.20 -6.82 2.26
CA ARG A 36 -8.60 -7.64 1.10
C ARG A 36 -8.43 -6.87 -0.23
N ARG A 37 -8.83 -5.60 -0.26
CA ARG A 37 -8.60 -4.74 -1.44
C ARG A 37 -7.11 -4.52 -1.70
N GLY A 38 -6.33 -4.30 -0.65
CA GLY A 38 -4.88 -4.18 -0.76
C GLY A 38 -4.20 -5.45 -1.30
N CYS A 39 -4.65 -6.63 -0.87
CA CYS A 39 -4.17 -7.92 -1.39
C CYS A 39 -4.51 -8.10 -2.87
N ALA A 40 -5.74 -7.74 -3.28
CA ALA A 40 -6.15 -7.77 -4.68
C ALA A 40 -5.32 -6.79 -5.55
N LEU A 41 -5.07 -5.57 -5.06
CA LEU A 41 -4.21 -4.60 -5.74
C LEU A 41 -2.77 -5.13 -5.90
N LEU A 42 -2.21 -5.73 -4.84
CA LEU A 42 -0.88 -6.34 -4.88
C LEU A 42 -0.81 -7.48 -5.90
N ALA A 43 -1.85 -8.31 -5.98
CA ALA A 43 -1.96 -9.35 -6.99
C ALA A 43 -2.10 -8.79 -8.42
N CYS A 44 -2.74 -7.64 -8.60
CA CYS A 44 -2.79 -6.94 -9.88
C CYS A 44 -1.41 -6.43 -10.32
N TRP A 45 -0.65 -5.85 -9.37
CA TRP A 45 0.70 -5.36 -9.66
C TRP A 45 1.70 -6.48 -9.92
N ASN A 46 1.58 -7.61 -9.23
CA ASN A 46 2.36 -8.84 -9.42
C ASN A 46 3.85 -8.63 -9.79
N GLY A 47 4.61 -7.98 -8.91
CA GLY A 47 6.03 -7.71 -9.16
C GLY A 47 6.33 -6.35 -9.82
N ALA A 48 5.33 -5.63 -10.31
CA ALA A 48 5.48 -4.24 -10.76
C ALA A 48 5.43 -3.29 -9.55
N GLY A 49 6.59 -2.83 -9.08
CA GLY A 49 6.70 -1.96 -7.90
C GLY A 49 6.38 -2.65 -6.56
N GLY A 50 6.14 -3.96 -6.56
CA GLY A 50 5.89 -4.78 -5.39
C GLY A 50 6.57 -6.15 -5.49
N VAL A 51 6.33 -7.03 -4.52
CA VAL A 51 6.81 -8.42 -4.60
C VAL A 51 5.96 -9.25 -5.57
N PRO A 52 6.54 -10.20 -6.32
CA PRO A 52 5.76 -11.12 -7.14
C PRO A 52 4.76 -11.93 -6.31
N VAL A 53 3.54 -12.05 -6.81
CA VAL A 53 2.46 -12.83 -6.22
C VAL A 53 2.41 -14.19 -6.94
N LEU A 54 2.44 -15.25 -6.15
CA LEU A 54 2.39 -16.62 -6.66
C LEU A 54 0.95 -17.11 -6.79
N GLU A 55 0.16 -16.87 -5.74
CA GLU A 55 -1.25 -17.24 -5.67
C GLU A 55 -2.02 -16.20 -4.84
N SER A 56 -3.26 -15.91 -5.21
CA SER A 56 -4.13 -15.02 -4.44
C SER A 56 -5.59 -15.38 -4.62
N ASP A 57 -6.34 -15.31 -3.52
CA ASP A 57 -7.80 -15.42 -3.52
C ASP A 57 -8.40 -14.52 -2.42
N ALA A 58 -9.69 -14.70 -2.12
CA ALA A 58 -10.39 -13.91 -1.10
C ALA A 58 -9.90 -14.16 0.34
N SER A 59 -9.21 -15.28 0.58
CA SER A 59 -8.72 -15.73 1.88
C SER A 59 -7.27 -15.32 2.15
N GLY A 60 -6.47 -15.08 1.12
CA GLY A 60 -5.09 -14.61 1.30
C GLY A 60 -4.30 -14.52 0.00
N THR A 61 -3.07 -14.02 0.16
CA THR A 61 -2.10 -13.85 -0.93
C THR A 61 -0.77 -14.48 -0.54
N LEU A 62 -0.31 -15.44 -1.33
CA LEU A 62 1.03 -16.00 -1.26
C LEU A 62 1.94 -15.23 -2.21
N MET A 63 3.00 -14.63 -1.67
CA MET A 63 3.92 -13.79 -2.43
C MET A 63 5.37 -14.15 -2.11
N LEU A 64 6.30 -13.79 -3.00
CA LEU A 64 7.72 -13.85 -2.66
C LEU A 64 8.02 -12.93 -1.48
N ARG A 65 8.84 -13.40 -0.55
CA ARG A 65 9.29 -12.58 0.56
C ARG A 65 10.42 -11.68 0.06
N ALA A 66 10.29 -10.38 0.28
CA ALA A 66 11.39 -9.45 0.03
C ALA A 66 12.57 -9.80 0.95
N THR A 67 13.72 -10.12 0.34
CA THR A 67 14.99 -10.40 1.02
C THR A 67 16.10 -9.44 0.58
N GLY A 68 15.71 -8.29 0.04
CA GLY A 68 16.62 -7.21 -0.34
C GLY A 68 17.46 -6.77 0.85
N ARG A 69 18.67 -6.29 0.55
CA ARG A 69 19.60 -5.78 1.58
C ARG A 69 19.46 -4.26 1.80
N ARG A 70 18.64 -3.57 0.99
CA ARG A 70 18.54 -2.11 1.02
C ARG A 70 17.34 -1.70 1.87
N ASP A 71 17.58 -1.56 3.16
CA ASP A 71 16.59 -0.99 4.06
C ASP A 71 16.69 0.54 4.05
N LEU A 72 15.67 1.18 3.47
CA LEU A 72 15.59 2.63 3.38
C LEU A 72 15.47 3.30 4.76
N THR A 73 14.89 2.60 5.74
CA THR A 73 14.82 3.08 7.13
C THR A 73 16.22 3.18 7.73
N THR A 74 17.03 2.14 7.54
CA THR A 74 18.43 2.14 7.97
C THR A 74 19.24 3.21 7.25
N MET A 75 19.03 3.41 5.94
CA MET A 75 19.70 4.46 5.17
C MET A 75 19.42 5.85 5.73
N ALA A 76 18.14 6.20 5.92
CA ALA A 76 17.72 7.46 6.51
C ALA A 76 18.34 7.68 7.90
N GLY A 77 18.28 6.66 8.76
CA GLY A 77 18.88 6.69 10.09
C GLY A 77 20.40 6.84 10.11
N SER A 78 21.10 6.45 9.04
CA SER A 78 22.55 6.57 8.88
C SER A 78 23.03 7.89 8.25
N GLY A 79 22.14 8.89 8.10
CA GLY A 79 22.46 10.19 7.50
C GLY A 79 22.39 10.22 5.98
N ARG A 80 21.72 9.24 5.35
CA ARG A 80 21.47 9.17 3.90
C ARG A 80 19.98 9.36 3.57
N ASP A 81 19.32 10.27 4.28
CA ASP A 81 17.89 10.53 4.15
C ASP A 81 17.49 11.03 2.76
N ASP A 82 18.31 11.90 2.15
CA ASP A 82 18.09 12.37 0.78
C ASP A 82 18.12 11.22 -0.24
N ASP A 83 19.08 10.29 -0.10
CA ASP A 83 19.17 9.11 -0.96
C ASP A 83 17.97 8.17 -0.75
N ALA A 84 17.57 7.95 0.50
CA ALA A 84 16.43 7.10 0.84
C ALA A 84 15.11 7.69 0.29
N THR A 85 14.94 9.01 0.44
CA THR A 85 13.81 9.76 -0.08
C THR A 85 13.78 9.73 -1.60
N ALA A 86 14.94 9.85 -2.27
CA ALA A 86 15.01 9.76 -3.73
C ALA A 86 14.51 8.40 -4.24
N VAL A 87 14.91 7.29 -3.61
CA VAL A 87 14.43 5.94 -3.93
C VAL A 87 12.92 5.81 -3.66
N LEU A 88 12.44 6.35 -2.54
CA LEU A 88 11.01 6.33 -2.21
C LEU A 88 10.16 7.08 -3.25
N VAL A 89 10.63 8.24 -3.71
CA VAL A 89 9.97 9.05 -4.75
C VAL A 89 10.00 8.35 -6.10
N GLU A 90 11.11 7.69 -6.45
CA GLU A 90 11.20 6.89 -7.67
C GLU A 90 10.19 5.74 -7.65
N MET A 91 10.10 5.02 -6.53
CA MET A 91 9.12 3.95 -6.34
C MET A 91 7.68 4.47 -6.43
N ALA A 92 7.38 5.61 -5.80
CA ALA A 92 6.07 6.24 -5.87
C ALA A 92 5.69 6.58 -7.32
N ARG A 93 6.61 7.19 -8.08
CA ARG A 93 6.40 7.53 -9.49
C ARG A 93 6.17 6.29 -10.35
N TRP A 94 6.91 5.23 -10.10
CA TRP A 94 6.73 3.98 -10.84
C TRP A 94 5.36 3.35 -10.53
N LEU A 95 4.97 3.23 -9.27
CA LEU A 95 3.65 2.71 -8.91
C LEU A 95 2.52 3.53 -9.53
N HIS A 96 2.63 4.86 -9.50
CA HIS A 96 1.64 5.74 -10.12
C HIS A 96 1.58 5.60 -11.64
N SER A 97 2.68 5.26 -12.32
CA SER A 97 2.69 5.07 -13.77
C SER A 97 2.01 3.77 -14.23
N LEU A 98 1.75 2.83 -13.31
CA LEU A 98 0.94 1.64 -13.57
C LEU A 98 -0.55 1.98 -13.76
N GLY A 99 -0.96 3.18 -13.34
CA GLY A 99 -2.33 3.66 -13.48
C GLY A 99 -3.31 2.97 -12.54
N ARG A 100 -4.58 2.92 -12.95
CA ARG A 100 -5.66 2.27 -12.21
C ARG A 100 -5.87 0.84 -12.76
N PRO A 101 -5.97 -0.19 -11.91
CA PRO A 101 -6.38 -1.52 -12.36
C PRO A 101 -7.83 -1.52 -12.86
N ASP A 102 -8.21 -2.58 -13.58
CA ASP A 102 -9.62 -2.77 -13.96
C ASP A 102 -10.51 -2.85 -12.71
N GLU A 103 -11.71 -2.26 -12.78
CA GLU A 103 -12.66 -2.27 -11.67
C GLU A 103 -13.20 -3.68 -11.38
N ASP A 104 -13.25 -4.53 -12.41
CA ASP A 104 -13.68 -5.92 -12.29
C ASP A 104 -12.65 -6.76 -11.51
N ASP A 105 -11.36 -6.39 -11.58
CA ASP A 105 -10.27 -7.04 -10.85
C ASP A 105 -10.16 -6.49 -9.42
N VAL A 106 -10.14 -5.15 -9.27
CA VAL A 106 -9.89 -4.49 -7.98
C VAL A 106 -10.76 -3.25 -7.81
N ARG A 107 -11.71 -3.34 -6.89
CA ARG A 107 -12.54 -2.19 -6.49
C ARG A 107 -11.84 -1.31 -5.46
N LEU A 108 -11.06 -0.34 -5.93
CA LEU A 108 -10.44 0.70 -5.10
C LEU A 108 -11.47 1.75 -4.63
N LEU A 109 -11.25 2.31 -3.44
CA LEU A 109 -12.05 3.40 -2.91
C LEU A 109 -11.43 4.75 -3.27
N PRO A 110 -12.22 5.71 -3.81
CA PRO A 110 -11.76 7.08 -4.00
C PRO A 110 -11.27 7.71 -2.69
N LEU A 111 -10.28 8.59 -2.78
CA LEU A 111 -9.74 9.28 -1.60
C LEU A 111 -10.83 10.11 -0.87
N ARG A 112 -11.81 10.63 -1.60
CA ARG A 112 -12.94 11.36 -1.00
C ARG A 112 -13.75 10.50 -0.02
N ASP A 113 -13.93 9.21 -0.33
CA ASP A 113 -14.71 8.30 0.50
C ASP A 113 -13.98 8.02 1.82
N TRP A 114 -12.65 7.96 1.79
CA TRP A 114 -11.83 7.88 3.02
C TRP A 114 -11.96 9.13 3.88
N PHE A 115 -12.17 10.30 3.27
CA PHE A 115 -12.35 11.57 3.97
C PHE A 115 -13.81 11.85 4.38
N ASP A 116 -14.76 10.96 4.08
CA ASP A 116 -16.20 11.20 4.30
C ASP A 116 -16.50 11.62 5.75
N ALA A 117 -15.92 10.94 6.74
CA ALA A 117 -16.11 11.29 8.16
C ALA A 117 -15.70 12.74 8.50
N LEU A 118 -14.68 13.28 7.82
CA LEU A 118 -14.23 14.67 8.01
C LEU A 118 -15.05 15.66 7.17
N LEU A 119 -15.61 15.23 6.03
CA LEU A 119 -16.21 16.12 5.05
C LEU A 119 -17.73 16.25 5.17
N ARG A 120 -18.42 15.22 5.69
CA ARG A 120 -19.88 15.12 5.72
C ARG A 120 -20.55 16.27 6.45
N GLU A 121 -19.96 16.70 7.56
CA GLU A 121 -20.44 17.81 8.37
C GLU A 121 -19.28 18.76 8.68
N THR A 122 -19.57 20.02 8.96
CA THR A 122 -18.55 20.94 9.48
C THR A 122 -18.27 20.57 10.93
N PRO A 123 -17.04 20.14 11.27
CA PRO A 123 -16.69 19.81 12.64
C PRO A 123 -16.88 21.02 13.57
N ALA A 124 -17.40 20.78 14.78
CA ALA A 124 -17.53 21.83 15.80
C ALA A 124 -16.15 22.34 16.27
N ASP A 125 -15.14 21.47 16.21
CA ASP A 125 -13.75 21.81 16.51
C ASP A 125 -13.18 22.73 15.40
N PRO A 126 -12.67 23.93 15.73
CA PRO A 126 -12.18 24.89 14.74
C PRO A 126 -10.99 24.37 13.90
N LEU A 127 -10.12 23.53 14.47
CA LEU A 127 -8.99 22.95 13.75
C LEU A 127 -9.50 21.92 12.74
N LEU A 128 -10.39 21.02 13.14
CA LEU A 128 -10.99 20.05 12.23
C LEU A 128 -11.82 20.72 11.13
N ALA A 129 -12.51 21.82 11.42
CA ALA A 129 -13.19 22.63 10.41
C ALA A 129 -12.21 23.18 9.37
N GLN A 130 -11.04 23.66 9.80
CA GLN A 130 -9.99 24.10 8.90
C GLN A 130 -9.40 22.95 8.08
N CYS A 131 -9.13 21.80 8.70
CA CYS A 131 -8.69 20.59 8.00
C CYS A 131 -9.69 20.16 6.93
N ALA A 132 -10.99 20.14 7.25
CA ALA A 132 -12.06 19.79 6.32
C ALA A 132 -12.11 20.75 5.12
N LYS A 133 -11.90 22.06 5.35
CA LYS A 133 -11.83 23.07 4.30
C LYS A 133 -10.63 22.85 3.37
N VAL A 134 -9.46 22.56 3.93
CA VAL A 134 -8.24 22.27 3.14
C VAL A 134 -8.40 20.99 2.34
N ALA A 135 -8.87 19.91 2.97
CA ALA A 135 -9.11 18.63 2.31
C ALA A 135 -10.07 18.78 1.13
N ARG A 136 -11.18 19.52 1.31
CA ARG A 136 -12.15 19.78 0.24
C ARG A 136 -11.52 20.53 -0.94
N ARG A 137 -10.76 21.59 -0.65
CA ARG A 137 -10.06 22.36 -1.69
C ARG A 137 -9.11 21.47 -2.51
N LEU A 138 -8.39 20.57 -1.86
CA LEU A 138 -7.44 19.67 -2.54
C LEU A 138 -8.16 18.58 -3.34
N LEU A 139 -9.23 18.00 -2.79
CA LEU A 139 -10.01 16.95 -3.44
C LEU A 139 -10.92 17.47 -4.57
N ASP A 140 -11.32 18.74 -4.54
CA ASP A 140 -12.09 19.40 -5.59
C ASP A 140 -11.19 20.03 -6.68
N ALA A 141 -9.86 20.04 -6.47
CA ALA A 141 -8.94 20.58 -7.45
C ALA A 141 -9.02 19.76 -8.76
N PRO A 142 -9.04 20.41 -9.94
CA PRO A 142 -9.08 19.71 -11.21
C PRO A 142 -7.92 18.72 -11.30
N SER A 143 -8.26 17.45 -11.46
CA SER A 143 -7.29 16.41 -11.81
C SER A 143 -7.37 16.23 -13.33
N GLY A 144 -6.24 16.27 -14.02
CA GLY A 144 -6.15 15.98 -15.44
C GLY A 144 -6.59 14.53 -15.74
N VAL A 145 -6.97 14.27 -16.99
CA VAL A 145 -7.19 12.89 -17.45
C VAL A 145 -5.84 12.16 -17.36
N GLY A 146 -5.78 11.10 -16.54
CA GLY A 146 -4.54 10.39 -16.22
C GLY A 146 -3.95 10.70 -14.83
N ASP A 147 -4.50 11.67 -14.09
CA ASP A 147 -4.04 12.01 -12.72
C ASP A 147 -4.65 11.10 -11.64
N VAL A 148 -5.70 10.34 -11.98
CA VAL A 148 -6.31 9.37 -11.05
C VAL A 148 -5.63 8.03 -11.20
N VAL A 149 -4.82 7.67 -10.21
CA VAL A 149 -4.00 6.46 -10.18
C VAL A 149 -4.28 5.63 -8.92
N ALA A 150 -3.91 4.35 -8.93
CA ALA A 150 -3.89 3.57 -7.70
C ALA A 150 -2.79 4.08 -6.75
N LEU A 151 -3.10 4.18 -5.46
CA LEU A 151 -2.15 4.55 -4.42
C LEU A 151 -1.79 3.32 -3.59
N HIS A 152 -0.54 3.22 -3.15
CA HIS A 152 -0.12 2.21 -2.16
C HIS A 152 -0.86 2.36 -0.83
N GLY A 153 -1.19 3.60 -0.43
CA GLY A 153 -1.91 3.93 0.81
C GLY A 153 -1.05 4.00 2.07
N ASP A 154 0.17 3.45 2.02
CA ASP A 154 1.11 3.40 3.15
C ASP A 154 2.58 3.36 2.68
N LEU A 155 2.95 4.23 1.75
CA LEU A 155 4.31 4.25 1.19
C LEU A 155 5.24 5.05 2.10
N HIS A 156 6.14 4.36 2.80
CA HIS A 156 7.18 4.94 3.64
C HIS A 156 8.46 4.08 3.60
N HIS A 157 9.57 4.58 4.14
CA HIS A 157 10.89 3.90 4.10
C HIS A 157 10.88 2.44 4.62
N GLY A 158 9.93 2.09 5.49
CA GLY A 158 9.82 0.73 6.06
C GLY A 158 9.10 -0.27 5.15
N ASN A 159 8.39 0.22 4.12
CA ASN A 159 7.66 -0.60 3.16
C ASN A 159 8.38 -0.73 1.81
N VAL A 160 9.64 -0.27 1.71
CA VAL A 160 10.49 -0.38 0.53
C VAL A 160 11.84 -0.96 0.93
N LEU A 161 12.25 -2.07 0.27
CA LEU A 161 13.35 -2.98 0.67
C LEU A 161 14.35 -3.30 -0.46
#